data_AF-A0A803NTE5-F1
#
_entry.id   AF-A0A803NTE5-F1
#
_cell.length_a   1.000
_cell.length_b   1.000
_cell.length_c   1.000
_cell.angle_alpha   90.00
_cell.angle_beta   90.00
_cell.angle_gamma   90.00
#
_symmetry.space_group_name_H-M   'P 1'
#
loop_
_entity.id
_entity.type
_entity.pdbx_description
1 polymer ?
#
loop_
_entity_poly.entity_id
_entity_poly.type
_entity_poly.pdbx_seq_one_letter_code
_entity_poly.pdbx_strand_id
1 'polypeptide(L)'
;MHYFLLTPRLKRLYSSRHAAKEMVWHHTGRVREDGVMRHPVDAIAWKKFDNRHPNFVRDPRNVRLGLADDGFNPFGNMSQSYSMWPIVLANYNLLPCLCMKDNNFMLTTLIPGARSPGKDMDVFLRPLVDELKEL
;
A
#
# COMPACT_ATOMS: atom_id res chain seq x y z
N MET A 1 -11.96 15.98 1.14
CA MET A 1 -11.01 14.87 1.28
C MET A 1 -10.84 14.60 2.77
N HIS A 2 -10.79 13.34 3.17
CA HIS A 2 -10.43 12.93 4.53
C HIS A 2 -9.16 12.07 4.47
N TYR A 3 -8.20 12.35 5.35
CA TYR A 3 -6.90 11.67 5.39
C TYR A 3 -6.72 10.89 6.69
N PHE A 4 -6.28 9.64 6.58
CA PHE A 4 -5.99 8.74 7.68
C PHE A 4 -4.48 8.53 7.78
N LEU A 5 -3.91 8.83 8.95
CA LEU A 5 -2.47 8.74 9.21
C LEU A 5 -1.96 7.30 9.02
N LEU A 6 -0.92 7.15 8.21
CA LEU A 6 -0.28 5.87 7.90
C LEU A 6 0.77 5.49 8.94
N THR A 7 1.57 6.45 9.40
CA THR A 7 2.67 6.28 10.35
C THR A 7 2.27 5.50 11.61
N PRO A 8 1.21 5.86 12.35
CA PRO A 8 0.83 5.12 13.56
C PRO A 8 0.42 3.68 13.26
N ARG A 9 -0.15 3.42 12.08
CA ARG A 9 -0.56 2.08 11.65
C ARG A 9 0.66 1.21 11.34
N LEU A 10 1.65 1.75 10.63
CA LEU A 10 2.91 1.07 10.38
C LEU A 10 3.69 0.81 11.68
N LYS A 11 3.76 1.79 12.58
CA LYS A 11 4.38 1.62 13.91
C LYS A 11 3.72 0.47 14.68
N ARG A 12 2.39 0.38 14.66
CA ARG A 12 1.64 -0.70 15.32
C ARG A 12 1.99 -2.09 14.78
N LEU A 13 2.24 -2.23 13.47
CA LEU A 13 2.67 -3.50 12.87
C LEU A 13 4.04 -3.95 13.42
N TYR A 14 4.95 -3.01 13.68
CA TYR A 14 6.25 -3.31 14.30
C TYR A 14 6.20 -3.45 15.83
N SER A 15 5.17 -2.91 16.49
CA SER A 15 4.98 -3.07 17.93
C SER A 15 4.61 -4.51 18.35
N SER A 16 4.01 -5.30 17.45
CA SER A 16 3.67 -6.70 17.72
C SER A 16 4.79 -7.63 17.23
N ARG A 17 5.33 -8.46 18.12
CA ARG A 17 6.38 -9.44 17.77
C ARG A 17 5.97 -10.39 16.64
N HIS A 18 4.69 -10.77 16.59
CA HIS A 18 4.18 -11.66 15.53
C HIS A 18 4.11 -10.92 14.20
N ALA A 19 3.47 -9.75 14.16
CA ALA A 19 3.36 -8.95 12.93
C ALA A 19 4.73 -8.46 12.43
N ALA A 20 5.64 -8.06 13.32
CA ALA A 20 6.99 -7.63 12.96
C ALA A 20 7.81 -8.72 12.24
N LYS A 21 7.58 -10.00 12.58
CA LYS A 21 8.19 -11.13 11.84
C LYS A 21 7.64 -11.24 10.43
N GLU A 22 6.33 -11.07 10.25
CA GLU A 22 5.69 -11.05 8.93
C GLU A 22 6.15 -9.85 8.09
N MET A 23 6.39 -8.69 8.73
CA MET A 23 6.84 -7.46 8.08
C MET A 23 8.24 -7.52 7.46
N VAL A 24 9.00 -8.58 7.70
CA VAL A 24 10.32 -8.83 7.09
C VAL A 24 10.32 -10.05 6.17
N TRP A 25 9.16 -10.70 5.96
CA TRP A 25 9.04 -11.94 5.20
C TRP A 25 9.60 -11.80 3.77
N HIS A 26 9.33 -10.67 3.10
CA HIS A 26 9.83 -10.41 1.75
C HIS A 26 11.36 -10.55 1.62
N HIS A 27 12.09 -10.35 2.73
CA HIS A 27 13.55 -10.46 2.79
C HIS A 27 14.02 -11.85 3.27
N THR A 28 13.38 -12.41 4.32
CA THR A 28 13.89 -13.63 5.00
C THR A 28 13.19 -14.92 4.58
N GLY A 29 11.94 -14.85 4.12
CA GLY A 29 11.06 -16.02 3.91
C GLY A 29 10.77 -16.34 2.46
N ARG A 30 11.49 -15.71 1.52
CA ARG A 30 11.24 -15.84 0.08
C ARG A 30 11.79 -17.15 -0.47
N VAL A 31 10.91 -17.97 -1.06
CA VAL A 31 11.30 -19.06 -1.96
C VAL A 31 11.43 -18.49 -3.37
N ARG A 32 12.63 -18.59 -3.96
CA ARG A 32 12.88 -18.13 -5.34
C ARG A 32 12.72 -19.31 -6.28
N GLU A 33 11.74 -19.22 -7.16
CA GLU A 33 11.54 -20.16 -8.25
C GLU A 33 11.53 -19.38 -9.56
N ASP A 34 12.45 -19.70 -10.44
CA ASP A 34 12.62 -18.94 -11.68
C ASP A 34 11.40 -19.14 -12.59
N GLY A 35 10.91 -18.03 -13.13
CA GLY A 35 9.77 -18.04 -14.07
C GLY A 35 8.38 -17.98 -13.43
N VAL A 36 8.24 -18.00 -12.10
CA VAL A 36 6.93 -17.93 -11.42
C VAL A 36 6.84 -16.67 -10.55
N MET A 37 5.84 -15.82 -10.82
CA MET A 37 5.53 -14.66 -9.98
C MET A 37 4.43 -15.01 -8.98
N ARG A 38 4.77 -15.14 -7.69
CA ARG A 38 3.81 -15.46 -6.61
C ARG A 38 3.44 -14.25 -5.78
N HIS A 39 4.31 -13.25 -5.77
CA HIS A 39 4.18 -12.05 -4.97
C HIS A 39 4.89 -10.88 -5.67
N PRO A 40 4.51 -9.60 -5.44
CA PRO A 40 5.20 -8.44 -6.03
C PRO A 40 6.72 -8.41 -5.84
N VAL A 41 7.24 -9.06 -4.79
CA VAL A 41 8.69 -9.26 -4.55
C VAL A 41 9.41 -10.05 -5.66
N ASP A 42 8.65 -10.85 -6.42
CA ASP A 42 9.16 -11.62 -7.56
C ASP A 42 9.19 -10.80 -8.86
N ALA A 43 8.56 -9.63 -8.87
CA ALA A 43 8.49 -8.80 -10.07
C ALA A 43 9.85 -8.21 -10.45
N ILE A 44 10.06 -8.07 -11.76
CA ILE A 44 11.25 -7.40 -12.32
C ILE A 44 11.35 -5.96 -11.80
N ALA A 45 10.20 -5.29 -11.58
CA ALA A 45 10.14 -3.95 -11.01
C ALA A 45 10.77 -3.88 -9.62
N TRP A 46 10.51 -4.88 -8.76
CA TRP A 46 11.11 -4.97 -7.43
C TRP A 46 12.63 -5.12 -7.51
N LYS A 47 13.12 -6.03 -8.35
CA LYS A 47 14.57 -6.22 -8.57
C LYS A 47 15.24 -4.94 -9.10
N LYS A 48 14.59 -4.22 -10.03
CA LYS A 48 15.09 -2.94 -10.56
C LYS A 48 15.16 -1.87 -9.47
N PHE A 49 14.15 -1.81 -8.60
CA PHE A 49 14.14 -0.89 -7.46
C PHE A 49 15.26 -1.23 -6.47
N ASP A 50 15.41 -2.51 -6.12
CA ASP A 50 16.43 -2.96 -5.17
C ASP A 50 17.85 -2.62 -5.66
N ASN A 51 18.12 -2.79 -6.95
CA ASN A 51 19.40 -2.41 -7.56
C ASN A 51 19.66 -0.90 -7.54
N ARG A 52 18.60 -0.07 -7.64
CA ARG A 52 18.72 1.39 -7.64
C ARG A 52 18.87 1.97 -6.23
N HIS A 53 18.33 1.28 -5.23
CA HIS A 53 18.23 1.78 -3.86
C HIS A 53 18.84 0.79 -2.83
N PRO A 54 20.15 0.46 -2.93
CA PRO A 54 20.76 -0.56 -2.06
C PRO A 54 20.68 -0.21 -0.56
N ASN A 55 20.75 1.09 -0.21
CA ASN A 55 20.59 1.55 1.16
C ASN A 55 19.18 1.27 1.71
N PHE A 56 18.16 1.37 0.87
CA PHE A 56 16.78 1.03 1.24
C PHE A 56 16.63 -0.49 1.43
N VAL A 57 17.23 -1.31 0.57
CA VAL A 57 17.11 -2.77 0.66
C VAL A 57 17.81 -3.32 1.90
N ARG A 58 18.90 -2.68 2.33
CA ARG A 58 19.73 -3.16 3.44
C ARG A 58 18.96 -3.28 4.76
N ASP A 59 17.96 -2.43 4.99
CA ASP A 59 17.08 -2.57 6.16
C ASP A 59 15.80 -3.33 5.78
N PRO A 60 15.62 -4.59 6.22
CA PRO A 60 14.42 -5.37 5.92
C PRO A 60 13.15 -4.79 6.56
N ARG A 61 13.28 -3.82 7.47
CA ARG A 61 12.14 -3.10 8.07
C ARG A 61 11.61 -1.98 7.18
N ASN A 62 12.29 -1.66 6.07
CA ASN A 62 11.75 -0.72 5.11
C ASN A 62 10.51 -1.31 4.43
N VAL A 63 9.45 -0.50 4.41
CA VAL A 63 8.12 -0.96 3.99
C VAL A 63 7.91 -0.67 2.51
N ARG A 64 7.41 -1.68 1.77
CA ARG A 64 6.97 -1.51 0.39
C ARG A 64 5.46 -1.65 0.32
N LEU A 65 4.81 -0.65 -0.25
CA LEU A 65 3.35 -0.52 -0.29
C LEU A 65 2.88 -0.50 -1.75
N GLY A 66 1.84 -1.26 -2.04
CA GLY A 66 1.07 -1.13 -3.27
C GLY A 66 -0.03 -0.11 -3.08
N LEU A 67 -0.16 0.84 -3.99
CA LEU A 67 -1.23 1.83 -3.97
C LEU A 67 -2.31 1.43 -4.97
N ALA A 68 -3.56 1.49 -4.54
CA ALA A 68 -4.72 1.28 -5.38
C ALA A 68 -5.78 2.35 -5.09
N ASP A 69 -6.39 2.86 -6.14
CA ASP A 69 -7.54 3.75 -6.08
C ASP A 69 -8.60 3.30 -7.09
N ASP A 70 -9.85 3.54 -6.74
CA ASP A 70 -10.99 3.32 -7.65
C ASP A 70 -12.18 4.17 -7.20
N GLY A 71 -13.16 4.37 -8.07
CA GLY A 71 -14.40 5.07 -7.77
C GLY A 71 -15.50 4.10 -7.34
N PHE A 72 -16.14 4.38 -6.21
CA PHE A 72 -17.30 3.63 -5.72
C PHE A 72 -18.49 4.56 -5.45
N ASN A 73 -19.70 4.07 -5.72
CA ASN A 73 -20.94 4.76 -5.40
C ASN A 73 -21.67 4.08 -4.24
N PRO A 74 -21.69 4.68 -3.03
CA PRO A 74 -22.36 4.10 -1.87
C PRO A 74 -23.88 3.97 -2.00
N PHE A 75 -24.50 4.72 -2.93
CA PHE A 75 -25.95 4.68 -3.16
C PHE A 75 -26.34 3.72 -4.29
N GLY A 76 -25.37 3.07 -4.94
CA GLY A 76 -25.61 2.13 -6.04
C GLY A 76 -26.50 2.73 -7.14
N ASN A 77 -27.53 1.99 -7.53
CA ASN A 77 -28.47 2.43 -8.57
C ASN A 77 -29.49 3.47 -8.09
N MET A 78 -29.56 3.78 -6.79
CA MET A 78 -30.55 4.72 -6.25
C MET A 78 -30.20 6.18 -6.58
N SER A 79 -28.91 6.49 -6.72
CA SER A 79 -28.46 7.81 -7.11
C SER A 79 -27.05 7.74 -7.71
N GLN A 80 -26.83 8.43 -8.83
CA GLN A 80 -25.50 8.63 -9.43
C GLN A 80 -24.93 10.02 -9.11
N SER A 81 -25.58 10.80 -8.24
CA SER A 81 -25.14 12.17 -7.91
C SER A 81 -23.89 12.20 -7.03
N TYR A 82 -23.46 11.06 -6.51
CA TYR A 82 -22.35 10.96 -5.57
C TYR A 82 -21.45 9.77 -5.88
N SER A 83 -20.14 10.01 -5.88
CA SER A 83 -19.12 8.96 -5.90
C SER A 83 -18.09 9.23 -4.80
N MET A 84 -17.32 8.21 -4.47
CA MET A 84 -16.27 8.25 -3.47
C MET A 84 -15.06 7.50 -4.00
N TRP A 85 -13.89 8.11 -3.87
CA TRP A 85 -12.63 7.55 -4.33
C TRP A 85 -11.74 7.23 -3.14
N PRO A 86 -11.75 5.99 -2.63
CA PRO A 86 -10.78 5.53 -1.65
C PRO A 86 -9.40 5.34 -2.27
N ILE A 87 -8.36 5.77 -1.55
CA ILE A 87 -6.97 5.40 -1.81
C ILE A 87 -6.56 4.40 -0.74
N VAL A 88 -6.27 3.18 -1.18
CA VAL A 88 -5.97 2.02 -0.33
C VAL A 88 -4.54 1.58 -0.56
N LEU A 89 -3.83 1.29 0.53
CA LEU A 89 -2.49 0.73 0.50
C LEU A 89 -2.50 -0.74 0.89
N ALA A 90 -1.87 -1.58 0.06
CA ALA A 90 -1.55 -2.96 0.36
C ALA A 90 -0.12 -3.09 0.85
N ASN A 91 0.12 -3.85 1.91
CA ASN A 91 1.45 -4.04 2.44
C ASN A 91 2.15 -5.25 1.79
N TYR A 92 3.10 -4.99 0.90
CA TYR A 92 3.86 -6.02 0.19
C TYR A 92 5.06 -6.54 0.98
N ASN A 93 5.24 -6.15 2.23
CA ASN A 93 6.21 -6.84 3.09
C ASN A 93 5.67 -8.18 3.59
N LEU A 94 4.35 -8.31 3.68
CA LEU A 94 3.65 -9.49 4.18
C LEU A 94 3.68 -10.64 3.17
N LEU A 95 3.52 -11.86 3.67
CA LEU A 95 3.42 -13.05 2.83
C LEU A 95 2.16 -13.05 1.93
N PRO A 96 2.13 -13.86 0.85
CA PRO A 96 1.13 -13.72 -0.22
C PRO A 96 -0.30 -13.91 0.23
N CYS A 97 -0.55 -14.82 1.20
CA CYS A 97 -1.90 -15.03 1.71
C CYS A 97 -2.34 -14.00 2.76
N LEU A 98 -1.46 -13.08 3.18
CA LEU A 98 -1.77 -12.00 4.11
C LEU A 98 -1.84 -10.65 3.39
N CYS A 99 -0.99 -10.38 2.40
CA CYS A 99 -0.93 -9.05 1.76
C CYS A 99 -2.24 -8.63 1.08
N MET A 100 -3.04 -9.61 0.64
CA MET A 100 -4.36 -9.39 0.02
C MET A 100 -5.55 -9.59 0.97
N LYS A 101 -5.32 -9.77 2.27
CA LYS A 101 -6.43 -9.81 3.24
C LYS A 101 -6.97 -8.40 3.48
N ASP A 102 -8.29 -8.31 3.54
CA ASP A 102 -9.05 -7.11 3.89
C ASP A 102 -8.49 -6.35 5.10
N ASN A 103 -8.16 -7.07 6.19
CA ASN A 103 -7.64 -6.47 7.42
C ASN A 103 -6.23 -5.87 7.28
N ASN A 104 -5.48 -6.21 6.23
CA ASN A 104 -4.15 -5.69 5.96
C ASN A 104 -4.15 -4.53 4.97
N PHE A 105 -5.30 -4.23 4.36
CA PHE A 105 -5.45 -3.03 3.56
C PHE A 105 -5.56 -1.78 4.44
N MET A 106 -4.86 -0.74 4.02
CA MET A 106 -4.80 0.52 4.71
C MET A 106 -5.44 1.62 3.89
N LEU A 107 -6.70 1.95 4.22
CA LEU A 107 -7.33 3.16 3.71
C LEU A 107 -6.55 4.38 4.20
N THR A 108 -6.09 5.22 3.28
CA THR A 108 -5.31 6.43 3.57
C THR A 108 -6.09 7.69 3.25
N THR A 109 -6.83 7.70 2.15
CA THR A 109 -7.58 8.87 1.70
C THR A 109 -8.97 8.49 1.27
N LEU A 110 -9.96 9.31 1.63
CA LEU A 110 -11.29 9.30 1.04
C LEU A 110 -11.57 10.63 0.34
N ILE A 111 -11.82 10.57 -0.96
CA ILE A 111 -12.16 11.74 -1.77
C ILE A 111 -13.65 11.63 -2.14
N PRO A 112 -14.53 12.40 -1.48
CA PRO A 112 -15.93 12.47 -1.88
C PRO A 112 -16.08 13.42 -3.09
N GLY A 113 -16.88 13.04 -4.08
CA GLY A 113 -17.17 13.90 -5.22
C GLY A 113 -18.00 13.21 -6.29
N ALA A 114 -18.82 13.96 -7.03
CA ALA A 114 -19.64 13.39 -8.10
C ALA A 114 -18.84 12.90 -9.32
N ARG A 115 -17.55 13.25 -9.40
CA ARG A 115 -16.66 12.93 -10.53
C ARG A 115 -15.33 12.41 -10.03
N SER A 116 -14.66 11.67 -10.92
CA SER A 116 -13.27 11.25 -10.71
C SER A 116 -12.37 12.46 -10.47
N PRO A 117 -11.38 12.35 -9.56
CA PRO A 117 -10.31 13.33 -9.41
C PRO A 117 -9.57 13.59 -10.72
N GLY A 118 -9.51 12.60 -11.61
CA GLY A 118 -8.88 12.73 -12.92
C GLY A 118 -7.44 13.24 -12.81
N LYS A 119 -7.19 14.42 -13.36
CA LYS A 119 -5.85 15.04 -13.35
C LYS A 119 -5.41 15.55 -11.98
N ASP A 120 -6.36 15.82 -11.07
CA ASP A 120 -6.08 16.41 -9.76
C ASP A 120 -5.72 15.35 -8.69
N MET A 121 -5.55 14.09 -9.10
CA MET A 121 -5.25 12.97 -8.20
C MET A 121 -3.92 13.16 -7.44
N ASP A 122 -2.95 13.81 -8.07
CA ASP A 122 -1.67 14.18 -7.47
C ASP A 122 -1.82 15.13 -6.27
N VAL A 123 -2.77 16.06 -6.33
CA VAL A 123 -3.11 16.96 -5.22
C VAL A 123 -3.59 16.17 -4.02
N PHE A 124 -4.43 15.15 -4.24
CA PHE A 124 -4.95 14.31 -3.17
C PHE A 124 -3.92 13.31 -2.62
N LEU A 125 -2.94 12.91 -3.41
CA LEU A 125 -1.84 12.04 -2.96
C LEU A 125 -0.78 12.77 -2.15
N ARG A 126 -0.76 14.11 -2.18
CA ARG A 126 0.30 14.91 -1.55
C ARG A 126 0.48 14.63 -0.05
N PRO A 127 -0.58 14.58 0.79
CA PRO A 127 -0.41 14.27 2.21
C PRO A 127 0.20 12.89 2.47
N LEU A 128 -0.15 11.90 1.63
CA LEU A 128 0.43 10.57 1.71
C LEU A 128 1.92 10.58 1.37
N VAL A 129 2.30 11.28 0.30
CA VAL A 129 3.70 11.40 -0.11
C VAL A 129 4.52 12.13 0.95
N ASP A 130 3.98 13.19 1.54
CA ASP A 130 4.66 13.95 2.58
C ASP A 130 4.84 13.09 3.84
N GLU A 131 3.82 12.33 4.27
CA GLU A 131 3.95 11.41 5.40
C GLU A 131 4.98 10.29 5.13
N LEU A 132 5.04 9.74 3.90
CA LEU A 132 6.01 8.71 3.53
C LEU A 132 7.45 9.21 3.51
N LYS A 133 7.69 10.52 3.32
CA LYS A 133 9.04 11.11 3.34
C LYS A 133 9.58 11.34 4.75
N GLU A 134 8.71 11.41 5.75
CA GLU A 134 9.08 11.58 7.16
C GLU A 134 9.46 10.25 7.85
N LEU A 135 9.29 9.11 7.16
CA LEU A 135 9.56 7.76 7.67
C LEU A 135 11.00 7.29 7.48
#